data_AF-A0A8I5Y928-F1
#
_entry.id   AF-A0A8I5Y928-F1
#
_cell.length_a   1.000
_cell.length_b   1.000
_cell.length_c   1.000
_cell.angle_alpha   90.00
_cell.angle_beta   90.00
_cell.angle_gamma   90.00
#
_symmetry.space_group_name_H-M   'P 1'
#
loop_
_entity.id
_entity.type
_entity.pdbx_description
1 polymer ?
#
loop_
_entity_poly.entity_id
_entity_poly.type
_entity_poly.pdbx_seq_one_letter_code
_entity_poly.pdbx_strand_id
1 'polypeptide(L)'
;MKALLVLGFLLLSASVQAKVFKHCELARILRSSALAGYRGVSLENWMCMAQHESNFDTEAINYNSTDQSTDYGIFQINSRYWCNDGKTPRAVNACGIPCSGKTRRVTVAANKPSALTARAETLCRRQTLGEASGAWGDCFTVRVAVNYIKISQLRH
;
A
#
# COMPACT_ATOMS: atom_id res chain seq x y z
N MET A 1 6.66 21.46 33.38
CA MET A 1 6.68 20.04 32.90
C MET A 1 5.72 19.72 31.75
N LYS A 2 4.55 20.36 31.61
CA LYS A 2 3.63 20.06 30.47
C LYS A 2 4.18 20.48 29.09
N ALA A 3 4.89 21.61 29.00
CA ALA A 3 5.40 22.12 27.72
C ALA A 3 6.39 21.16 27.04
N LEU A 4 7.26 20.48 27.80
CA LEU A 4 8.23 19.54 27.26
C LEU A 4 7.56 18.27 26.70
N LEU A 5 6.48 17.79 27.34
CA LEU A 5 5.72 16.65 26.83
C LEU A 5 5.02 16.97 25.50
N VAL A 6 4.50 18.19 25.34
CA VAL A 6 3.84 18.60 24.08
C VAL A 6 4.86 18.67 22.94
N LEU A 7 6.06 19.20 23.19
CA LEU A 7 7.13 19.24 22.18
C LEU A 7 7.59 17.82 21.78
N GLY A 8 7.75 16.92 22.75
CA GLY A 8 8.11 15.52 22.49
C GLY A 8 7.05 14.79 21.67
N PHE A 9 5.76 15.05 21.93
CA PHE A 9 4.66 14.44 21.18
C PHE A 9 4.55 14.99 19.75
N LEU A 10 4.87 16.28 19.52
CA LEU A 10 4.88 16.87 18.18
C LEU A 10 5.99 16.28 17.29
N LEU A 11 7.17 15.99 17.85
CA LEU A 11 8.29 15.45 17.08
C LEU A 11 8.12 13.97 16.72
N LEU A 12 7.29 13.23 17.46
CA LEU A 12 7.09 11.79 17.23
C LEU A 12 5.94 11.47 16.27
N SER A 13 5.22 12.46 15.74
CA SER A 13 4.31 12.19 14.63
C SER A 13 5.14 11.91 13.38
N ALA A 14 5.51 10.63 13.18
CA ALA A 14 5.96 10.13 11.89
C ALA A 14 4.87 10.47 10.87
N SER A 15 5.06 11.59 10.17
CA SER A 15 4.06 12.15 9.28
C SER A 15 3.98 11.29 8.04
N VAL A 16 2.82 10.68 7.86
CA VAL A 16 2.49 9.83 6.73
C VAL A 16 2.14 10.74 5.56
N GLN A 17 2.81 10.57 4.43
CA GLN A 17 2.47 11.25 3.19
C GLN A 17 1.77 10.31 2.21
N ALA A 18 0.63 10.74 1.69
CA ALA A 18 0.05 10.17 0.47
C ALA A 18 0.94 10.53 -0.71
N LYS A 19 1.02 9.59 -1.66
CA LYS A 19 1.82 9.68 -2.88
C LYS A 19 1.30 8.70 -3.93
N VAL A 20 1.33 9.15 -5.18
CA VAL A 20 1.39 8.25 -6.34
C VAL A 20 2.85 8.02 -6.67
N PHE A 21 3.30 6.77 -6.56
CA PHE A 21 4.70 6.46 -6.83
C PHE A 21 5.00 6.43 -8.32
N LYS A 22 6.22 6.86 -8.68
CA LYS A 22 6.78 6.50 -9.98
C LYS A 22 7.17 5.02 -9.98
N HIS A 23 7.05 4.36 -11.12
CA HIS A 23 7.37 2.95 -11.30
C HIS A 23 8.72 2.54 -10.66
N CYS A 24 9.83 3.17 -11.06
CA CYS A 24 11.15 2.83 -10.52
C CYS A 24 11.32 3.20 -9.04
N GLU A 25 10.60 4.21 -8.56
CA GLU A 25 10.63 4.61 -7.16
C GLU A 25 10.01 3.52 -6.28
N LEU A 26 8.82 3.05 -6.65
CA LEU A 26 8.16 1.95 -5.94
C LEU A 26 8.97 0.66 -6.06
N ALA A 27 9.50 0.34 -7.24
CA ALA A 27 10.31 -0.87 -7.43
C ALA A 27 11.52 -0.91 -6.50
N ARG A 28 12.21 0.23 -6.30
CA ARG A 28 13.32 0.33 -5.35
C ARG A 28 12.84 0.12 -3.91
N ILE A 29 11.69 0.69 -3.54
CA ILE A 29 11.12 0.53 -2.20
C ILE A 29 10.74 -0.92 -1.94
N LEU A 30 10.03 -1.56 -2.87
CA LEU A 30 9.63 -2.97 -2.76
C LEU A 30 10.85 -3.91 -2.75
N ARG A 31 11.88 -3.62 -3.55
CA ARG A 31 13.16 -4.34 -3.50
C ARG A 31 13.90 -4.19 -2.18
N SER A 32 13.84 -3.00 -1.57
CA SER A 32 14.41 -2.73 -0.24
C SER A 32 13.51 -3.20 0.91
N SER A 33 12.29 -3.64 0.58
CA SER A 33 11.40 -4.31 1.51
C SER A 33 11.64 -5.82 1.42
N ALA A 34 11.18 -6.55 2.42
CA ALA A 34 11.22 -8.00 2.39
C ALA A 34 10.12 -8.64 1.52
N LEU A 35 9.44 -7.87 0.64
CA LEU A 35 8.45 -8.41 -0.31
C LEU A 35 9.07 -9.01 -1.58
N ALA A 36 10.17 -8.45 -2.09
CA ALA A 36 10.81 -9.01 -3.29
C ALA A 36 11.32 -10.43 -3.01
N GLY A 37 10.66 -11.44 -3.57
CA GLY A 37 10.92 -12.87 -3.32
C GLY A 37 10.10 -13.47 -2.17
N TYR A 38 9.27 -12.70 -1.47
CA TYR A 38 8.42 -13.21 -0.39
C TYR A 38 7.44 -14.26 -0.94
N ARG A 39 7.44 -15.45 -0.34
CA ARG A 39 6.68 -16.62 -0.81
C ARG A 39 6.92 -16.96 -2.28
N GLY A 40 8.10 -16.64 -2.81
CA GLY A 40 8.45 -16.85 -4.23
C GLY A 40 7.90 -15.80 -5.19
N VAL A 41 7.17 -14.78 -4.70
CA VAL A 41 6.62 -13.71 -5.53
C VAL A 41 7.72 -12.70 -5.88
N SER A 42 7.96 -12.55 -7.19
CA SER A 42 9.00 -11.67 -7.71
C SER A 42 8.68 -10.18 -7.50
N LEU A 43 9.70 -9.33 -7.64
CA LEU A 43 9.50 -7.88 -7.60
C LEU A 43 8.56 -7.41 -8.72
N GLU A 44 8.69 -8.02 -9.90
CA GLU A 44 7.87 -7.75 -11.08
C GLU A 44 6.41 -8.06 -10.81
N ASN A 45 6.11 -9.15 -10.09
CA ASN A 45 4.76 -9.52 -9.70
C ASN A 45 4.16 -8.50 -8.74
N TRP A 46 4.91 -8.04 -7.73
CA TRP A 46 4.44 -6.99 -6.83
C TRP A 46 4.23 -5.65 -7.53
N MET A 47 5.13 -5.28 -8.45
CA MET A 47 4.98 -4.07 -9.28
C MET A 47 3.75 -4.16 -10.17
N CYS A 48 3.52 -5.31 -10.79
CA CYS A 48 2.32 -5.60 -11.57
C CYS A 48 1.04 -5.41 -10.74
N MET A 49 0.99 -6.01 -9.55
CA MET A 49 -0.16 -5.89 -8.66
C MET A 49 -0.40 -4.42 -8.28
N ALA A 50 0.63 -3.73 -7.80
CA ALA A 50 0.52 -2.32 -7.41
C ALA A 50 0.02 -1.43 -8.56
N GLN A 51 0.43 -1.72 -9.79
CA GLN A 51 -0.03 -1.03 -11.00
C GLN A 51 -1.51 -1.32 -11.29
N HIS A 52 -1.94 -2.59 -11.16
CA HIS A 52 -3.30 -3.02 -11.44
C HIS A 52 -4.32 -2.52 -10.41
N GLU A 53 -3.97 -2.62 -9.13
CA GLU A 53 -4.87 -2.35 -8.01
C GLU A 53 -5.11 -0.85 -7.79
N SER A 54 -4.09 -0.02 -8.04
CA SER A 54 -4.15 1.41 -7.68
C SER A 54 -3.41 2.34 -8.61
N ASN A 55 -2.74 1.83 -9.65
CA ASN A 55 -1.77 2.61 -10.42
C ASN A 55 -0.73 3.30 -9.51
N PHE A 56 -0.22 2.55 -8.54
CA PHE A 56 0.77 2.98 -7.54
C PHE A 56 0.31 4.09 -6.58
N ASP A 57 -1.00 4.31 -6.45
CA ASP A 57 -1.57 5.31 -5.57
C ASP A 57 -1.78 4.77 -4.15
N THR A 58 -1.08 5.37 -3.18
CA THR A 58 -1.20 5.05 -1.75
C THR A 58 -2.53 5.50 -1.12
N GLU A 59 -3.29 6.38 -1.77
CA GLU A 59 -4.61 6.84 -1.33
C GLU A 59 -5.76 6.23 -2.14
N ALA A 60 -5.48 5.26 -3.02
CA ALA A 60 -6.55 4.56 -3.75
C ALA A 60 -7.53 3.94 -2.75
N ILE A 61 -8.80 4.31 -2.89
CA ILE A 61 -9.90 3.83 -2.05
C ILE A 61 -11.01 3.36 -2.96
N ASN A 62 -11.40 2.09 -2.81
CA ASN A 62 -12.57 1.53 -3.49
C ASN A 62 -13.58 1.03 -2.45
N TYR A 63 -14.82 1.48 -2.58
CA TYR A 63 -15.89 1.08 -1.67
C TYR A 63 -16.69 -0.09 -2.27
N ASN A 64 -16.88 -1.13 -1.48
CA ASN A 64 -17.62 -2.33 -1.87
C ASN A 64 -19.05 -2.26 -1.31
N SER A 65 -20.02 -1.93 -2.17
CA SER A 65 -21.42 -1.75 -1.74
C SER A 65 -22.09 -3.02 -1.23
N THR A 66 -21.69 -4.19 -1.76
CA THR A 66 -22.27 -5.50 -1.43
C THR A 66 -22.13 -5.85 0.05
N ASP A 67 -20.99 -5.51 0.65
CA ASP A 67 -20.70 -5.84 2.05
C ASP A 67 -20.29 -4.62 2.90
N GLN A 68 -20.34 -3.42 2.32
CA GLN A 68 -20.00 -2.16 2.98
C GLN A 68 -18.54 -2.11 3.46
N SER A 69 -17.66 -2.93 2.88
CA SER A 69 -16.22 -2.84 3.10
C SER A 69 -15.57 -1.79 2.21
N THR A 70 -14.31 -1.48 2.49
CA THR A 70 -13.51 -0.54 1.72
C THR A 70 -12.11 -1.12 1.53
N ASP A 71 -11.60 -1.01 0.33
CA ASP A 71 -10.23 -1.38 -0.03
C ASP A 71 -9.33 -0.14 0.00
N TYR A 72 -8.14 -0.28 0.58
CA TYR A 72 -7.24 0.84 0.86
C TYR A 72 -5.83 0.66 0.28
N GLY A 73 -5.32 1.74 -0.31
CA GLY A 73 -3.92 1.93 -0.68
C GLY A 73 -3.43 1.13 -1.88
N ILE A 74 -2.11 1.03 -2.02
CA ILE A 74 -1.48 0.55 -3.26
C ILE A 74 -1.95 -0.84 -3.67
N PHE A 75 -2.20 -1.70 -2.69
CA PHE A 75 -2.61 -3.08 -2.91
C PHE A 75 -4.07 -3.34 -2.53
N GLN A 76 -4.89 -2.29 -2.36
CA GLN A 76 -6.34 -2.41 -2.12
C GLN A 76 -6.70 -3.33 -0.95
N ILE A 77 -6.18 -3.02 0.25
CA ILE A 77 -6.41 -3.79 1.49
C ILE A 77 -7.81 -3.63 2.00
N ASN A 78 -8.54 -4.75 2.02
CA ASN A 78 -9.94 -4.81 2.38
C ASN A 78 -10.16 -4.76 3.91
N SER A 79 -11.04 -3.86 4.35
CA SER A 79 -11.43 -3.67 5.75
C SER A 79 -12.36 -4.73 6.33
N ARG A 80 -13.03 -5.57 5.52
CA ARG A 80 -13.82 -6.68 6.04
C ARG A 80 -12.92 -7.72 6.70
N TYR A 81 -11.72 -7.94 6.17
CA TYR A 81 -10.88 -9.08 6.58
C TYR A 81 -9.62 -8.65 7.34
N TRP A 82 -8.81 -7.76 6.77
CA TRP A 82 -7.41 -7.63 7.18
C TRP A 82 -7.17 -6.57 8.25
N CYS A 83 -7.85 -5.44 8.14
CA CYS A 83 -7.62 -4.25 8.95
C CYS A 83 -8.94 -3.65 9.42
N ASN A 84 -8.89 -2.72 10.38
CA ASN A 84 -10.06 -2.01 10.86
C ASN A 84 -10.07 -0.55 10.39
N ASP A 85 -11.16 -0.11 9.78
CA ASP A 85 -11.40 1.29 9.41
C ASP A 85 -12.42 1.99 10.31
N GLY A 86 -12.95 1.30 11.32
CA GLY A 86 -13.90 1.83 12.30
C GLY A 86 -15.33 1.99 11.81
N LYS A 87 -15.62 1.65 10.54
CA LYS A 87 -16.94 1.83 9.93
C LYS A 87 -17.47 0.57 9.23
N THR A 88 -16.60 -0.37 8.86
CA THR A 88 -17.01 -1.59 8.17
C THR A 88 -17.77 -2.53 9.12
N PRO A 89 -19.03 -2.88 8.82
CA PRO A 89 -19.81 -3.78 9.66
C PRO A 89 -19.19 -5.18 9.70
N ARG A 90 -19.11 -5.77 10.91
CA ARG A 90 -18.58 -7.13 11.14
C ARG A 90 -17.18 -7.35 10.57
N ALA A 91 -16.32 -6.31 10.62
CA ALA A 91 -14.92 -6.44 10.25
C ALA A 91 -14.20 -7.47 11.14
N VAL A 92 -13.40 -8.34 10.51
CA VAL A 92 -12.59 -9.37 11.20
C VAL A 92 -11.34 -8.74 11.81
N ASN A 93 -10.71 -7.80 11.10
CA ASN A 93 -9.45 -7.18 11.50
C ASN A 93 -8.36 -8.22 11.86
N ALA A 94 -8.16 -9.21 10.98
CA ALA A 94 -7.28 -10.36 11.19
C ALA A 94 -5.84 -9.95 11.58
N CYS A 95 -5.36 -8.79 11.13
CA CYS A 95 -4.02 -8.32 11.43
C CYS A 95 -3.91 -7.41 12.66
N GLY A 96 -5.04 -7.01 13.27
CA GLY A 96 -5.06 -6.17 14.46
C GLY A 96 -4.50 -4.76 14.21
N ILE A 97 -4.71 -4.19 13.02
CA ILE A 97 -4.17 -2.87 12.64
C ILE A 97 -5.25 -1.98 12.00
N PRO A 98 -5.09 -0.64 12.05
CA PRO A 98 -5.97 0.24 11.30
C PRO A 98 -5.68 0.20 9.79
N CYS A 99 -6.70 0.35 8.94
CA CYS A 99 -6.56 0.34 7.48
C CYS A 99 -5.83 1.59 6.94
N SER A 100 -5.96 2.72 7.64
CA SER A 100 -5.20 3.94 7.37
C SER A 100 -4.41 4.31 8.62
N GLY A 101 -3.23 4.90 8.45
CA GLY A 101 -2.67 5.69 9.54
C GLY A 101 -2.57 7.12 9.10
N LYS A 102 -3.41 7.98 9.68
CA LYS A 102 -3.41 9.46 9.64
C LYS A 102 -2.51 10.07 8.54
N THR A 103 -3.04 10.15 7.33
CA THR A 103 -2.35 10.63 6.12
C THR A 103 -2.43 12.16 5.99
N ARG A 104 -1.36 12.82 5.52
CA ARG A 104 -1.43 14.13 4.84
C ARG A 104 -1.15 13.93 3.35
N ARG A 105 -1.85 14.67 2.49
CA ARG A 105 -1.71 14.56 1.03
C ARG A 105 -0.47 15.29 0.52
N VAL A 106 0.36 14.62 -0.27
CA VAL A 106 1.28 15.28 -1.21
C VAL A 106 0.98 14.74 -2.60
N THR A 107 0.40 15.58 -3.46
CA THR A 107 0.23 15.24 -4.88
C THR A 107 1.60 15.25 -5.55
N VAL A 108 2.05 14.06 -5.94
CA VAL A 108 3.20 13.90 -6.83
C VAL A 108 2.61 13.57 -8.19
N ALA A 109 3.02 14.28 -9.23
CA ALA A 109 2.49 14.05 -10.56
C ALA A 109 2.72 12.59 -10.97
N ALA A 110 1.63 11.86 -11.14
CA ALA A 110 1.66 10.56 -11.79
C ALA A 110 2.18 10.80 -13.21
N ASN A 111 3.36 10.28 -13.53
CA ASN A 111 3.82 10.28 -14.91
C ASN A 111 3.03 9.22 -15.66
N LYS A 112 2.56 9.54 -16.88
CA LYS A 112 1.99 8.53 -17.77
C LYS A 112 3.00 7.37 -17.94
N PRO A 113 2.52 6.12 -17.98
CA PRO A 113 3.38 4.99 -18.28
C PRO A 113 4.04 5.20 -19.64
N SER A 114 5.33 4.84 -19.72
CA SER A 114 6.02 4.75 -21.00
C SER A 114 5.48 3.57 -21.82
N ALA A 115 5.75 3.51 -23.12
CA ALA A 115 5.38 2.35 -23.94
C ALA A 115 5.98 1.03 -23.40
N LEU A 116 7.15 1.09 -22.77
CA LEU A 116 7.76 -0.07 -22.09
C LEU A 116 6.94 -0.50 -20.86
N THR A 117 6.39 0.47 -20.12
CA THR A 117 5.49 0.22 -18.99
C THR A 117 4.19 -0.43 -19.46
N ALA A 118 3.58 0.05 -20.54
CA ALA A 118 2.38 -0.56 -21.12
C ALA A 118 2.61 -2.02 -21.59
N ARG A 119 3.81 -2.32 -22.10
CA ARG A 119 4.20 -3.70 -22.44
C ARG A 119 4.35 -4.57 -21.18
N ALA A 120 4.95 -4.02 -20.11
CA ALA A 120 5.01 -4.68 -18.81
C ALA A 120 3.61 -4.92 -18.22
N GLU A 121 2.63 -4.01 -18.43
CA GLU A 121 1.23 -4.19 -18.01
C GLU A 121 0.55 -5.36 -18.75
N THR A 122 0.81 -5.53 -20.04
CA THR A 122 0.25 -6.65 -20.82
C THR A 122 0.83 -7.99 -20.34
N LEU A 123 2.12 -8.02 -20.00
CA LEU A 123 2.75 -9.19 -19.39
C LEU A 123 2.21 -9.46 -17.98
N CYS A 124 2.00 -8.39 -17.21
CA CYS A 124 1.44 -8.42 -15.88
C CYS A 124 0.08 -9.14 -15.83
N ARG A 125 -0.83 -8.83 -16.77
CA ARG A 125 -2.12 -9.53 -16.87
C ARG A 125 -1.99 -11.02 -17.22
N ARG A 126 -0.94 -11.44 -17.93
CA ARG A 126 -0.84 -12.81 -18.47
C ARG A 126 -0.17 -13.81 -17.53
N GLN A 127 0.75 -13.38 -16.66
CA GLN A 127 1.58 -14.32 -15.89
C GLN A 127 1.54 -14.10 -14.38
N THR A 128 1.38 -12.87 -13.90
CA THR A 128 1.92 -12.52 -12.58
C THR A 128 0.89 -12.13 -11.53
N LEU A 129 -0.32 -11.73 -11.93
CA LEU A 129 -1.35 -11.29 -10.98
C LEU A 129 -1.75 -12.40 -10.00
N GLY A 130 -1.93 -13.64 -10.48
CA GLY A 130 -2.36 -14.77 -9.63
C GLY A 130 -1.38 -15.11 -8.51
N GLU A 131 -0.08 -15.07 -8.77
CA GLU A 131 0.95 -15.39 -7.78
C GLU A 131 1.03 -14.33 -6.67
N ALA A 132 1.04 -13.05 -7.05
CA ALA A 132 1.03 -11.96 -6.08
C ALA A 132 -0.26 -11.97 -5.25
N SER A 133 -1.42 -12.17 -5.89
CA SER A 133 -2.72 -12.25 -5.19
C SER A 133 -2.74 -13.38 -4.16
N GLY A 134 -2.12 -14.52 -4.47
CA GLY A 134 -1.98 -15.63 -3.52
C GLY A 134 -1.11 -15.30 -2.30
N ALA A 135 -0.06 -14.49 -2.46
CA ALA A 135 0.82 -14.07 -1.36
C ALA A 135 0.26 -12.93 -0.50
N TRP A 136 -0.84 -12.32 -0.93
CA TRP A 136 -1.49 -11.21 -0.23
C TRP A 136 -2.29 -11.65 1.00
N GLY A 137 -2.60 -12.94 1.10
CA GLY A 137 -3.40 -13.53 2.17
C GLY A 137 -2.72 -13.61 3.54
N ASP A 138 -1.83 -12.69 3.89
CA ASP A 138 -1.22 -12.68 5.22
C ASP A 138 -0.91 -11.28 5.78
N CYS A 139 -0.74 -11.25 7.10
CA CYS A 139 -0.51 -10.01 7.83
C CYS A 139 0.88 -9.42 7.65
N PHE A 140 1.85 -10.16 7.10
CA PHE A 140 3.15 -9.61 6.78
C PHE A 140 3.01 -8.66 5.58
N THR A 141 2.42 -9.14 4.48
CA THR A 141 2.17 -8.32 3.28
C THR A 141 1.31 -7.10 3.61
N VAL A 142 0.21 -7.30 4.36
CA VAL A 142 -0.68 -6.21 4.80
C VAL A 142 0.07 -5.16 5.61
N ARG A 143 0.98 -5.55 6.52
CA ARG A 143 1.77 -4.60 7.33
C ARG A 143 2.79 -3.84 6.50
N VAL A 144 3.46 -4.49 5.55
CA VAL A 144 4.40 -3.79 4.64
C VAL A 144 3.65 -2.76 3.80
N ALA A 145 2.48 -3.11 3.29
CA ALA A 145 1.62 -2.22 2.51
C ALA A 145 1.11 -1.01 3.32
N VAL A 146 0.60 -1.23 4.54
CA VAL A 146 0.05 -0.16 5.39
C VAL A 146 1.16 0.71 6.00
N ASN A 147 2.29 0.12 6.41
CA ASN A 147 3.31 0.79 7.22
C ASN A 147 4.64 1.04 6.51
N TYR A 148 5.10 0.20 5.59
CA TYR A 148 6.48 0.27 5.10
C TYR A 148 6.61 1.09 3.81
N ILE A 149 5.66 0.94 2.88
CA ILE A 149 5.50 1.86 1.74
C ILE A 149 5.32 3.31 2.22
N LYS A 150 4.88 3.45 3.48
CA LYS A 150 4.76 4.68 4.27
C LYS A 150 6.10 5.26 4.76
N ILE A 151 6.97 4.43 5.35
CA ILE A 151 8.20 4.88 6.04
C ILE A 151 9.28 5.27 5.04
N SER A 152 9.34 4.61 3.89
CA SER A 152 10.35 4.89 2.86
C SER A 152 10.24 6.30 2.27
N GLN A 153 9.11 6.99 2.46
CA GLN A 153 8.91 8.40 2.09
C GLN A 153 9.71 9.38 2.96
N LEU A 154 10.09 9.00 4.19
CA LEU A 154 10.77 9.91 5.12
C LEU A 154 12.29 10.00 4.90
N ARG A 155 12.86 9.26 3.93
CA ARG A 155 14.32 9.17 3.72
C ARG A 155 14.84 9.87 2.45
N HIS A 156 14.17 10.91 1.98
CA HIS A 156 14.65 11.72 0.85
C HIS A 156 14.73 13.20 1.20
#